data_AF-A0A822XST9-F1
#
_entry.id   AF-A0A822XST9-F1
#
_cell.length_a   1.000
_cell.length_b   1.000
_cell.length_c   1.000
_cell.angle_alpha   90.00
_cell.angle_beta   90.00
_cell.angle_gamma   90.00
#
_symmetry.space_group_name_H-M   'P 1'
#
loop_
_entity.id
_entity.type
_entity.pdbx_description
1 polymer ?
#
loop_
_entity_poly.entity_id
_entity_poly.type
_entity_poly.pdbx_seq_one_letter_code
_entity_poly.pdbx_strand_id
1 'polypeptide(L)'
;MEVNNSSSYNHVLNKESPQLVALMKEMKEGLDAVRSKVQALTVKVKENHFPTTDGISYLEAKHLLLLSYCQSIVYYLLRKAKGLSIEGHPVVRSLVEMRLFLEKIRPIDKKLQYQIQKLLKDVGSTVQKAGFKEKETDDAKNTEDLLKYRPNPDMLVSKSSQNSEDKSGVYRPPKFAPTTMEEEDRIAKQERLALRKEKETLRKAKQSAYVRELMDDFEGRPEEVREIIGVESRELIRFKAKMEDRARQEEELFTRVPLTKMERKKEKHLKKSRNGLLGLTNGFIDEIGTLPLEDDGDKHTIGSGNFNSGRKKLKRKRKH
;
A
#
# COMPACT_ATOMS: atom_id res chain seq x y z
N MET A 1 -35.50 -44.19 -36.21
CA MET A 1 -35.35 -43.60 -37.56
C MET A 1 -34.95 -42.12 -37.48
N GLU A 2 -34.01 -41.72 -36.62
CA GLU A 2 -33.62 -40.28 -36.47
C GLU A 2 -32.24 -39.95 -37.04
N VAL A 3 -31.44 -40.97 -37.39
CA VAL A 3 -30.03 -40.80 -37.77
C VAL A 3 -29.86 -40.21 -39.18
N ASN A 4 -30.82 -40.41 -40.09
CA ASN A 4 -30.72 -39.96 -41.48
C ASN A 4 -31.05 -38.47 -41.68
N ASN A 5 -31.74 -37.83 -40.73
CA ASN A 5 -32.13 -36.42 -40.87
C ASN A 5 -30.95 -35.48 -40.52
N SER A 6 -30.09 -35.87 -39.57
CA SER A 6 -28.95 -35.05 -39.11
C SER A 6 -27.91 -34.79 -40.21
N SER A 7 -27.64 -35.78 -41.09
CA SER A 7 -26.69 -35.64 -42.19
C SER A 7 -27.15 -34.59 -43.22
N SER A 8 -28.45 -34.54 -43.51
CA SER A 8 -29.05 -33.59 -44.44
C SER A 8 -28.99 -32.15 -43.90
N TYR A 9 -29.29 -31.94 -42.61
CA TYR A 9 -29.18 -30.61 -41.98
C TYR A 9 -27.73 -30.09 -41.93
N ASN A 10 -26.76 -30.95 -41.66
CA ASN A 10 -25.35 -30.56 -41.67
C ASN A 10 -24.88 -30.10 -43.06
N HIS A 11 -25.40 -30.70 -44.13
CA HIS A 11 -25.07 -30.30 -45.50
C HIS A 11 -25.69 -28.93 -45.87
N VAL A 12 -26.90 -28.64 -45.42
CA VAL A 12 -27.55 -27.33 -45.60
C VAL A 12 -26.83 -26.25 -44.79
N LEU A 13 -26.50 -26.52 -43.52
CA LEU A 13 -25.77 -25.58 -42.65
C LEU A 13 -24.36 -25.25 -43.18
N ASN A 14 -23.66 -26.24 -43.74
CA ASN A 14 -22.35 -26.04 -44.38
C ASN A 14 -22.44 -25.17 -45.65
N LYS A 15 -23.58 -25.18 -46.36
CA LYS A 15 -23.82 -24.32 -47.53
C LYS A 15 -24.22 -22.90 -47.16
N GLU A 16 -25.08 -22.75 -46.14
CA GLU A 16 -25.65 -21.44 -45.77
C GLU A 16 -24.74 -20.61 -44.86
N SER A 17 -23.97 -21.23 -43.97
CA SER A 17 -23.08 -20.51 -43.05
C SER A 17 -21.85 -21.32 -42.61
N PRO A 18 -20.87 -21.57 -43.51
CA PRO A 18 -19.68 -22.37 -43.19
C PRO A 18 -18.84 -21.78 -42.05
N GLN A 19 -18.86 -20.46 -41.88
CA GLN A 19 -18.16 -19.76 -40.79
C GLN A 19 -18.75 -20.10 -39.41
N LEU A 20 -20.07 -20.25 -39.29
CA LEU A 20 -20.72 -20.59 -38.02
C LEU A 20 -20.34 -22.02 -37.59
N VAL A 21 -20.29 -22.95 -38.55
CA VAL A 21 -19.91 -24.34 -38.28
C VAL A 21 -18.46 -24.43 -37.80
N ALA A 22 -17.55 -23.63 -38.38
CA ALA A 22 -16.17 -23.55 -37.91
C ALA A 22 -16.09 -23.02 -36.46
N LEU A 23 -16.77 -21.91 -36.15
CA LEU A 23 -16.79 -21.34 -34.80
C LEU A 23 -17.41 -22.28 -33.75
N MET A 24 -18.45 -23.03 -34.11
CA MET A 24 -19.03 -24.02 -33.21
C MET A 24 -18.10 -25.20 -32.93
N LYS A 25 -17.30 -25.63 -33.92
CA LYS A 25 -16.25 -26.64 -33.73
C LYS A 25 -15.17 -26.12 -32.78
N GLU A 26 -14.66 -24.92 -33.00
CA GLU A 26 -13.67 -24.29 -32.10
C GLU A 26 -14.20 -24.16 -30.67
N MET A 27 -15.48 -23.77 -30.51
CA MET A 27 -16.11 -23.69 -29.19
C MET A 27 -16.19 -25.06 -28.51
N LYS A 28 -16.52 -26.12 -29.25
CA LYS A 28 -16.56 -27.49 -28.74
C LYS A 28 -15.17 -27.96 -28.30
N GLU A 29 -14.15 -27.75 -29.14
CA GLU A 29 -12.76 -28.09 -28.82
C GLU A 29 -12.28 -27.33 -27.57
N GLY A 30 -12.61 -26.04 -27.46
CA GLY A 30 -12.32 -25.23 -26.28
C GLY A 30 -13.00 -25.77 -25.00
N LEU A 31 -14.26 -26.17 -25.09
CA LEU A 31 -14.99 -26.77 -23.97
C LEU A 31 -14.40 -28.13 -23.56
N ASP A 32 -14.01 -28.98 -24.51
CA ASP A 32 -13.38 -30.26 -24.24
C ASP A 32 -12.00 -30.10 -23.58
N ALA A 33 -11.22 -29.10 -24.01
CA ALA A 33 -9.95 -28.74 -23.38
C ALA A 33 -10.12 -28.20 -21.94
N VAL A 34 -11.15 -27.39 -21.67
CA VAL A 34 -11.47 -26.94 -20.31
C VAL A 34 -11.94 -28.12 -19.46
N ARG A 35 -12.81 -28.97 -19.99
CA ARG A 35 -13.34 -30.14 -19.29
C ARG A 35 -12.24 -31.11 -18.87
N SER A 36 -11.30 -31.41 -19.76
CA SER A 36 -10.17 -32.29 -19.44
C SER A 36 -9.27 -31.71 -18.35
N LYS A 37 -8.98 -30.40 -18.39
CA LYS A 37 -8.20 -29.71 -17.33
C LYS A 37 -8.92 -29.71 -16.00
N VAL A 38 -10.23 -29.41 -15.98
CA VAL A 38 -11.03 -29.43 -14.75
C VAL A 38 -11.12 -30.85 -14.19
N GLN A 39 -11.32 -31.86 -15.03
CA GLN A 39 -11.31 -33.26 -14.60
C GLN A 39 -9.97 -33.64 -13.95
N ALA A 40 -8.84 -33.30 -14.58
CA ALA A 40 -7.52 -33.53 -14.00
C ALA A 40 -7.31 -32.81 -12.65
N LEU A 41 -7.85 -31.59 -12.49
CA LEU A 41 -7.81 -30.86 -11.22
C LEU A 41 -8.73 -31.49 -10.16
N THR A 42 -9.94 -31.93 -10.53
CA THR A 42 -10.88 -32.57 -9.60
C THR A 42 -10.35 -33.89 -9.05
N VAL A 43 -9.59 -34.65 -9.86
CA VAL A 43 -8.91 -35.87 -9.39
C VAL A 43 -7.87 -35.52 -8.32
N LYS A 44 -7.02 -34.52 -8.57
CA LYS A 44 -5.99 -34.06 -7.61
C LYS A 44 -6.58 -33.47 -6.32
N VAL A 45 -7.72 -32.79 -6.42
CA VAL A 45 -8.46 -32.26 -5.25
C VAL A 45 -9.08 -33.39 -4.43
N LYS A 46 -9.66 -34.42 -5.08
CA LYS A 46 -10.19 -35.61 -4.40
C LYS A 46 -9.09 -36.43 -3.71
N GLU A 47 -7.88 -36.39 -4.24
CA GLU A 47 -6.69 -36.98 -3.63
C GLU A 47 -6.11 -36.13 -2.48
N ASN A 48 -6.84 -35.11 -1.97
CA ASN A 48 -6.46 -34.22 -0.86
C ASN A 48 -5.11 -33.49 -1.03
N HIS A 49 -4.61 -33.32 -2.26
CA HIS A 49 -3.33 -32.65 -2.51
C HIS A 49 -3.39 -31.12 -2.33
N PHE A 50 -4.59 -30.55 -2.20
CA PHE A 50 -4.79 -29.11 -2.00
C PHE A 50 -5.72 -28.86 -0.80
N PRO A 51 -5.27 -28.17 0.27
CA PRO A 51 -6.13 -27.83 1.40
C PRO A 51 -7.12 -26.74 0.98
N THR A 52 -8.39 -27.09 0.79
CA THR A 52 -9.48 -26.16 0.46
C THR A 52 -10.25 -25.66 1.70
N THR A 53 -9.58 -25.52 2.85
CA THR A 53 -10.22 -25.20 4.14
C THR A 53 -10.55 -23.71 4.34
N ASP A 54 -9.89 -22.80 3.60
CA ASP A 54 -10.02 -21.35 3.84
C ASP A 54 -10.85 -20.65 2.76
N GLY A 55 -12.18 -20.72 2.87
CA GLY A 55 -13.15 -19.85 2.18
C GLY A 55 -13.14 -19.87 0.63
N ILE A 56 -14.10 -19.16 0.02
CA ILE A 56 -14.10 -18.95 -1.43
C ILE A 56 -12.91 -18.05 -1.77
N SER A 57 -11.86 -18.62 -2.36
CA SER A 57 -10.71 -17.84 -2.82
C SER A 57 -11.18 -16.84 -3.89
N TYR A 58 -10.62 -15.63 -3.91
CA TYR A 58 -10.86 -14.66 -4.99
C TYR A 58 -10.71 -15.32 -6.37
N LEU A 59 -9.72 -16.21 -6.49
CA LEU A 59 -9.50 -16.95 -7.72
C LEU A 59 -10.68 -17.86 -8.05
N GLU A 60 -11.25 -18.56 -7.08
CA GLU A 60 -12.43 -19.41 -7.25
C GLU A 60 -13.67 -18.60 -7.64
N ALA A 61 -13.94 -17.49 -6.95
CA ALA A 61 -15.03 -16.59 -7.30
C ALA A 61 -14.91 -16.06 -8.75
N LYS A 62 -13.68 -15.72 -9.17
CA LYS A 62 -13.41 -15.30 -10.55
C LYS A 62 -13.67 -16.42 -11.56
N HIS A 63 -13.29 -17.66 -11.25
CA HIS A 63 -13.57 -18.81 -12.11
C HIS A 63 -15.07 -19.07 -12.23
N LEU A 64 -15.82 -19.01 -11.12
CA LEU A 64 -17.27 -19.16 -11.12
C LEU A 64 -17.96 -18.06 -11.95
N LEU A 65 -17.51 -16.81 -11.83
CA LEU A 65 -18.02 -15.68 -12.62
C LEU A 65 -17.72 -15.86 -14.12
N LEU A 66 -16.52 -16.33 -14.46
CA LEU A 66 -16.17 -16.60 -15.87
C LEU A 66 -17.01 -17.75 -16.43
N LEU A 67 -17.27 -18.77 -15.62
CA LEU A 67 -18.10 -19.92 -16.00
C LEU A 67 -19.56 -19.49 -16.22
N SER A 68 -20.13 -18.68 -15.33
CA SER A 68 -21.50 -18.16 -15.49
C SER A 68 -21.63 -17.26 -16.73
N TYR A 69 -20.58 -16.52 -17.06
CA TYR A 69 -20.50 -15.73 -18.30
C TYR A 69 -20.53 -16.63 -19.54
N CYS A 70 -19.68 -17.66 -19.58
CA CYS A 70 -19.68 -18.66 -20.67
C CYS A 70 -21.04 -19.37 -20.79
N GLN A 71 -21.65 -19.78 -19.68
CA GLN A 71 -22.97 -20.41 -19.67
C GLN A 71 -24.05 -19.49 -20.25
N SER A 72 -24.03 -18.21 -19.88
CA SER A 72 -25.01 -17.24 -20.37
C SER A 72 -24.83 -16.92 -21.85
N ILE A 73 -23.59 -16.93 -22.36
CA ILE A 73 -23.31 -16.80 -23.80
C ILE A 73 -23.84 -18.02 -24.55
N VAL A 74 -23.55 -19.23 -24.08
CA VAL A 74 -24.03 -20.47 -24.71
C VAL A 74 -25.55 -20.51 -24.72
N TYR A 75 -26.19 -20.11 -23.62
CA TYR A 75 -27.64 -19.98 -23.57
C TYR A 75 -28.18 -18.94 -24.55
N TYR A 76 -27.53 -17.77 -24.65
CA TYR A 76 -27.89 -16.73 -25.62
C TYR A 76 -27.82 -17.24 -27.06
N LEU A 77 -26.74 -17.94 -27.41
CA LEU A 77 -26.56 -18.59 -28.71
C LEU A 77 -27.64 -19.64 -28.98
N LEU A 78 -27.93 -20.51 -28.01
CA LEU A 78 -28.96 -21.53 -28.12
C LEU A 78 -30.35 -20.91 -28.32
N ARG A 79 -30.64 -19.80 -27.63
CA ARG A 79 -31.91 -19.09 -27.76
C ARG A 79 -32.07 -18.43 -29.12
N LYS A 80 -30.99 -17.84 -29.64
CA LYS A 80 -30.93 -17.35 -31.04
C LYS A 80 -31.09 -18.47 -32.05
N ALA A 81 -30.43 -19.60 -31.85
CA ALA A 81 -30.51 -20.75 -32.76
C ALA A 81 -31.93 -21.36 -32.82
N LYS A 82 -32.69 -21.27 -31.73
CA LYS A 82 -34.10 -21.67 -31.67
C LYS A 82 -35.06 -20.62 -32.26
N GLY A 83 -34.57 -19.46 -32.70
CA GLY A 83 -35.41 -18.38 -33.25
C GLY A 83 -36.27 -17.65 -32.22
N LEU A 84 -35.98 -17.78 -30.93
CA LEU A 84 -36.75 -17.12 -29.87
C LEU A 84 -36.36 -15.65 -29.74
N SER A 85 -37.35 -14.77 -29.54
CA SER A 85 -37.10 -13.33 -29.37
C SER A 85 -36.21 -13.03 -28.17
N ILE A 86 -35.19 -12.20 -28.40
CA ILE A 86 -34.18 -11.80 -27.41
C ILE A 86 -34.70 -10.64 -26.54
N GLU A 87 -35.65 -9.87 -27.08
CA GLU A 87 -36.18 -8.67 -26.44
C GLU A 87 -36.94 -9.05 -25.17
N GLY A 88 -36.57 -8.42 -24.04
CA GLY A 88 -37.17 -8.66 -22.72
C GLY A 88 -36.61 -9.85 -21.93
N HIS A 89 -35.67 -10.64 -22.47
CA HIS A 89 -35.13 -11.77 -21.71
C HIS A 89 -34.00 -11.35 -20.75
N PRO A 90 -33.99 -11.84 -19.49
CA PRO A 90 -33.01 -11.43 -18.49
C PRO A 90 -31.56 -11.75 -18.85
N VAL A 91 -31.31 -12.66 -19.80
CA VAL A 91 -29.95 -13.07 -20.20
C VAL A 91 -29.09 -11.92 -20.71
N VAL A 92 -29.66 -10.96 -21.44
CA VAL A 92 -28.89 -9.79 -21.89
C VAL A 92 -28.49 -8.93 -20.69
N ARG A 93 -29.41 -8.73 -19.74
CA ARG A 93 -29.14 -8.00 -18.49
C ARG A 93 -28.08 -8.72 -17.66
N SER A 94 -28.19 -10.03 -17.47
CA SER A 94 -27.20 -10.83 -16.75
C SER A 94 -25.83 -10.82 -17.43
N LEU A 95 -25.77 -10.83 -18.76
CA LEU A 95 -24.52 -10.71 -19.52
C LEU A 95 -23.83 -9.36 -19.30
N VAL A 96 -24.59 -8.27 -19.34
CA VAL A 96 -24.06 -6.92 -19.07
C VAL A 96 -23.60 -6.82 -17.61
N GLU A 97 -24.38 -7.35 -16.68
CA GLU A 97 -24.03 -7.36 -15.25
C GLU A 97 -22.73 -8.13 -14.98
N MET A 98 -22.59 -9.35 -15.51
CA MET A 98 -21.35 -10.13 -15.40
C MET A 98 -20.17 -9.42 -16.06
N ARG A 99 -20.39 -8.72 -17.18
CA ARG A 99 -19.35 -7.92 -17.83
C ARG A 99 -18.90 -6.76 -16.96
N LEU A 100 -19.83 -6.07 -16.31
CA LEU A 100 -19.51 -5.01 -15.33
C LEU A 100 -18.69 -5.56 -14.17
N PHE A 101 -19.06 -6.74 -13.64
CA PHE A 101 -18.26 -7.39 -12.59
C PHE A 101 -16.84 -7.70 -13.06
N LEU A 102 -16.67 -8.24 -14.28
CA LEU A 102 -15.34 -8.50 -14.84
C LEU A 102 -14.50 -7.21 -14.96
N GLU A 103 -15.11 -6.08 -15.31
CA GLU A 103 -14.42 -4.79 -15.39
C GLU A 103 -14.00 -4.27 -14.01
N LYS A 104 -14.86 -4.41 -12.99
CA LYS A 104 -14.55 -4.04 -11.60
C LYS A 104 -13.45 -4.89 -10.98
N ILE A 105 -13.31 -6.14 -11.42
CA ILE A 105 -12.31 -7.09 -10.93
C ILE A 105 -10.92 -6.85 -11.57
N ARG A 106 -10.82 -6.25 -12.77
CA ARG A 106 -9.53 -5.94 -13.43
C ARG A 106 -8.46 -5.25 -12.56
N PRO A 107 -8.75 -4.19 -11.78
CA PRO A 107 -7.73 -3.58 -10.92
C PRO A 107 -7.24 -4.52 -9.81
N ILE A 108 -8.08 -5.43 -9.33
CA ILE A 108 -7.71 -6.44 -8.33
C ILE A 108 -6.80 -7.48 -8.99
N ASP A 109 -7.14 -7.93 -10.19
CA ASP A 109 -6.30 -8.83 -11.00
C ASP A 109 -4.90 -8.27 -11.20
N LYS A 110 -4.76 -6.99 -11.55
CA LYS A 110 -3.44 -6.35 -11.72
C LYS A 110 -2.61 -6.38 -10.45
N LYS A 111 -3.23 -6.21 -9.27
CA LYS A 111 -2.54 -6.27 -7.97
C LYS A 111 -2.11 -7.69 -7.62
N LEU A 112 -2.96 -8.68 -7.91
CA LEU A 112 -2.71 -10.09 -7.61
C LEU A 112 -1.83 -10.78 -8.64
N GLN A 113 -1.69 -10.23 -9.85
CA GLN A 113 -0.93 -10.83 -10.94
C GLN A 113 0.50 -11.19 -10.55
N TYR A 114 1.19 -10.31 -9.81
CA TYR A 114 2.53 -10.59 -9.31
C TYR A 114 2.54 -11.75 -8.30
N GLN A 115 1.56 -11.78 -7.39
CA GLN A 115 1.46 -12.84 -6.37
C GLN A 115 1.17 -14.20 -7.02
N ILE A 116 0.26 -14.23 -7.99
CA ILE A 116 -0.07 -15.44 -8.76
C ILE A 116 1.14 -15.90 -9.57
N GLN A 117 1.85 -15.00 -10.27
CA GLN A 117 3.05 -15.34 -11.03
C GLN A 117 4.18 -15.85 -10.14
N LYS A 118 4.35 -15.27 -8.95
CA LYS A 118 5.32 -15.73 -7.97
C LYS A 118 4.99 -17.15 -7.50
N LEU A 119 3.75 -17.40 -7.07
CA LEU A 119 3.30 -18.72 -6.65
C LEU A 119 3.41 -19.76 -7.79
N LEU A 120 3.08 -19.39 -9.01
CA LEU A 120 3.22 -20.27 -10.17
C LEU A 120 4.69 -20.61 -10.46
N LYS A 121 5.60 -19.64 -10.30
CA LYS A 121 7.05 -19.85 -10.47
C LYS A 121 7.60 -20.76 -9.38
N ASP A 122 7.15 -20.56 -8.13
CA ASP A 122 7.55 -21.39 -7.00
C ASP A 122 7.05 -22.84 -7.19
N VAL A 123 5.80 -23.03 -7.66
CA VAL A 123 5.25 -24.35 -8.04
C VAL A 123 5.99 -24.96 -9.23
N GLY A 124 6.32 -24.19 -10.26
CA GLY A 124 7.12 -24.66 -11.39
C GLY A 124 8.52 -25.12 -10.96
N SER A 125 9.11 -24.45 -9.98
CA SER A 125 10.41 -24.83 -9.41
C SER A 125 10.35 -26.04 -8.49
N THR A 126 9.25 -26.25 -7.75
CA THR A 126 9.06 -27.45 -6.93
C THR A 126 8.72 -28.68 -7.76
N VAL A 127 8.03 -28.53 -8.89
CA VAL A 127 7.83 -29.62 -9.87
C VAL A 127 9.15 -30.01 -10.54
N GLN A 128 10.05 -29.06 -10.82
CA GLN A 128 11.39 -29.38 -11.34
C GLN A 128 12.34 -29.96 -10.27
N LYS A 129 12.19 -29.58 -9.00
CA LYS A 129 12.96 -30.16 -7.88
C LYS A 129 12.44 -31.53 -7.39
N ALA A 130 11.20 -31.90 -7.72
CA ALA A 130 10.66 -33.22 -7.41
C ALA A 130 11.15 -34.33 -8.37
N GLY A 131 11.77 -33.97 -9.50
CA GLY A 131 12.28 -34.91 -10.51
C GLY A 131 13.78 -35.21 -10.46
N PHE A 132 14.55 -34.61 -9.54
CA PHE A 132 15.98 -34.87 -9.40
C PHE A 132 16.33 -35.14 -7.93
N LYS A 133 16.14 -36.40 -7.52
CA LYS A 133 16.83 -36.98 -6.37
C LYS A 133 17.56 -38.22 -6.84
N GLU A 134 18.73 -38.02 -7.42
CA GLU A 134 19.82 -38.99 -7.41
C GLU A 134 21.16 -38.24 -7.47
N LYS A 135 22.17 -38.90 -6.92
CA LYS A 135 23.38 -38.38 -6.25
C LYS A 135 24.42 -37.68 -7.13
N GLU A 136 25.20 -36.81 -6.45
CA GLU A 136 26.63 -36.44 -6.72
C GLU A 136 26.89 -35.66 -8.03
N THR A 137 27.74 -34.63 -8.17
CA THR A 137 28.94 -34.12 -7.49
C THR A 137 29.07 -32.59 -7.73
N ASP A 138 30.12 -32.01 -7.17
CA ASP A 138 30.55 -30.61 -7.10
C ASP A 138 30.49 -29.71 -8.36
N ASP A 139 30.50 -28.41 -8.06
CA ASP A 139 30.89 -27.25 -8.87
C ASP A 139 29.92 -26.64 -9.90
N ALA A 140 29.20 -25.58 -9.47
CA ALA A 140 29.18 -24.30 -10.21
C ALA A 140 28.57 -23.13 -9.40
N LYS A 141 29.47 -22.31 -8.83
CA LYS A 141 29.52 -20.83 -8.96
C LYS A 141 28.36 -19.98 -8.39
N ASN A 142 28.65 -19.45 -7.19
CA ASN A 142 28.56 -18.02 -6.84
C ASN A 142 27.28 -17.26 -7.23
N THR A 143 26.24 -17.43 -6.43
CA THR A 143 25.32 -16.33 -6.13
C THR A 143 25.50 -15.99 -4.67
N GLU A 144 26.44 -15.07 -4.40
CA GLU A 144 26.75 -14.64 -3.04
C GLU A 144 25.48 -14.11 -2.36
N ASP A 145 25.13 -14.79 -1.28
CA ASP A 145 24.06 -14.44 -0.37
C ASP A 145 24.34 -13.05 0.25
N LEU A 146 23.69 -12.02 -0.30
CA LEU A 146 23.82 -10.60 0.08
C LEU A 146 23.48 -10.31 1.56
N LEU A 147 23.02 -11.31 2.30
CA LEU A 147 22.76 -11.26 3.74
C LEU A 147 23.99 -11.57 4.61
N LYS A 148 25.11 -12.02 4.02
CA LYS A 148 26.38 -12.29 4.72
C LYS A 148 27.28 -11.06 4.90
N TYR A 149 26.97 -9.94 4.24
CA TYR A 149 27.67 -8.67 4.44
C TYR A 149 27.17 -7.97 5.71
N ARG A 150 27.51 -8.51 6.88
CA ARG A 150 27.47 -7.74 8.14
C ARG A 150 28.74 -6.91 8.23
N PRO A 151 28.66 -5.62 8.58
CA PRO A 151 29.86 -4.80 8.76
C PRO A 151 30.72 -5.39 9.88
N ASN A 152 31.99 -5.67 9.59
CA ASN A 152 32.94 -6.23 10.55
C ASN A 152 33.44 -5.09 11.47
N PRO A 153 33.07 -5.08 12.77
CA PRO A 153 33.35 -3.93 13.65
C PRO A 153 34.83 -3.76 13.98
N ASP A 154 35.69 -4.75 13.69
CA ASP A 154 37.14 -4.69 13.91
C ASP A 154 37.91 -3.88 12.86
N MET A 155 37.28 -3.49 11.74
CA MET A 155 37.89 -2.59 10.74
C MET A 155 37.60 -1.10 10.98
N LEU A 156 36.85 -0.76 12.03
CA LEU A 156 36.58 0.64 12.40
C LEU A 156 37.77 1.25 13.14
N VAL A 157 38.79 1.66 12.38
CA VAL A 157 39.91 2.44 12.90
C VAL A 157 39.41 3.83 13.28
N SER A 158 39.35 4.12 14.58
CA SER A 158 39.08 5.47 15.09
C SER A 158 40.24 6.39 14.74
N LYS A 159 39.96 7.45 13.98
CA LYS A 159 40.92 8.49 13.54
C LYS A 159 41.38 9.42 14.67
N SER A 160 41.46 8.94 15.91
CA SER A 160 41.71 9.74 17.12
C SER A 160 43.11 9.56 17.72
N SER A 161 44.08 9.06 16.95
CA SER A 161 45.47 8.98 17.41
C SER A 161 46.45 9.09 16.26
N GLN A 162 46.56 10.30 15.70
CA GLN A 162 47.85 10.83 15.25
C GLN A 162 48.07 12.18 15.92
N ASN A 163 49.25 12.31 16.52
CA ASN A 163 49.66 13.33 17.47
C ASN A 163 49.93 14.70 16.84
N SER A 164 49.88 15.70 17.72
CA SER A 164 50.80 16.84 17.89
C SER A 164 51.09 17.80 16.73
N GLU A 165 50.77 19.06 17.04
CA GLU A 165 51.54 20.29 16.78
C GLU A 165 51.46 20.96 15.39
N ASP A 166 50.74 22.09 15.43
CA ASP A 166 51.15 23.44 15.03
C ASP A 166 51.23 23.88 13.56
N LYS A 167 50.63 25.07 13.39
CA LYS A 167 50.70 26.07 12.30
C LYS A 167 49.88 25.81 11.04
N SER A 168 48.76 26.52 10.93
CA SER A 168 48.43 27.32 9.73
C SER A 168 47.26 28.27 10.02
N GLY A 169 47.37 29.50 9.50
CA GLY A 169 46.48 30.63 9.77
C GLY A 169 45.05 30.46 9.26
N VAL A 170 44.25 29.70 10.00
CA VAL A 170 42.81 29.57 9.79
C VAL A 170 42.10 30.42 10.86
N TYR A 171 41.40 31.47 10.41
CA TYR A 171 40.60 32.34 11.28
C TYR A 171 39.59 31.52 12.09
N ARG A 172 39.64 31.67 13.42
CA ARG A 172 38.68 31.07 14.35
C ARG A 172 37.72 32.17 14.83
N PRO A 173 36.43 32.09 14.49
CA PRO A 173 35.43 33.04 14.97
C PRO A 173 35.44 33.12 16.51
N PRO A 174 35.40 34.33 17.10
CA PRO A 174 35.38 34.50 18.55
C PRO A 174 34.11 33.88 19.12
N LYS A 175 34.28 33.08 20.18
CA LYS A 175 33.16 32.47 20.90
C LYS A 175 32.66 33.47 21.94
N PHE A 176 31.59 34.19 21.63
CA PHE A 176 30.87 34.99 22.62
C PHE A 176 30.18 34.05 23.61
N ALA A 177 30.61 34.09 24.86
CA ALA A 177 29.84 33.51 25.95
C ALA A 177 28.54 34.33 26.08
N PRO A 178 27.36 33.68 26.19
CA PRO A 178 26.10 34.42 26.29
C PRO A 178 26.13 35.30 27.54
N THR A 179 26.12 36.61 27.32
CA THR A 179 25.95 37.63 28.35
C THR A 179 24.49 37.58 28.83
N THR A 180 24.29 37.32 30.12
CA THR A 180 22.99 37.45 30.76
C THR A 180 22.66 38.94 30.86
N MET A 181 21.60 39.37 30.17
CA MET A 181 21.03 40.70 30.37
C MET A 181 20.48 40.81 31.80
N GLU A 182 20.74 41.93 32.47
CA GLU A 182 20.23 42.19 33.83
C GLU A 182 18.69 42.18 33.85
N GLU A 183 18.17 41.43 34.81
CA GLU A 183 16.78 40.97 34.91
C GLU A 183 15.90 42.06 35.54
N GLU A 184 15.10 42.77 34.75
CA GLU A 184 13.94 43.50 35.29
C GLU A 184 12.68 42.63 35.42
N ASP A 185 12.71 41.36 35.01
CA ASP A 185 11.60 40.42 35.22
C ASP A 185 12.11 39.06 35.70
N ARG A 186 12.34 38.93 37.01
CA ARG A 186 12.41 37.62 37.68
C ARG A 186 11.01 37.01 37.80
N ILE A 187 10.31 36.87 36.68
CA ILE A 187 9.26 35.87 36.54
C ILE A 187 9.93 34.56 36.94
N ALA A 188 9.46 33.95 38.03
CA ALA A 188 10.06 32.74 38.57
C ALA A 188 10.26 31.77 37.41
N LYS A 189 11.43 31.14 37.29
CA LYS A 189 11.76 30.24 36.16
C LYS A 189 10.64 29.24 35.86
N GLN A 190 9.87 28.88 36.89
CA GLN A 190 8.66 28.06 36.83
C GLN A 190 7.50 28.74 36.09
N GLU A 191 7.17 29.98 36.39
CA GLU A 191 6.11 30.76 35.73
C GLU A 191 6.43 31.01 34.25
N ARG A 192 7.69 31.31 33.91
CA ARG A 192 8.12 31.42 32.50
C ARG A 192 7.97 30.09 31.75
N LEU A 193 8.18 28.95 32.43
CA LEU A 193 7.97 27.63 31.85
C LEU A 193 6.48 27.29 31.74
N ALA A 194 5.66 27.72 32.70
CA ALA A 194 4.21 27.57 32.65
C ALA A 194 3.61 28.37 31.49
N LEU A 195 3.97 29.65 31.33
CA LEU A 195 3.58 30.49 30.21
C LEU A 195 4.03 29.92 28.86
N ARG A 196 5.20 29.29 28.79
CA ARG A 196 5.65 28.59 27.57
C ARG A 196 4.78 27.37 27.27
N LYS A 197 4.45 26.57 28.28
CA LYS A 197 3.57 25.40 28.13
C LYS A 197 2.18 25.84 27.71
N GLU A 198 1.62 26.86 28.36
CA GLU A 198 0.30 27.42 28.03
C GLU A 198 0.25 28.00 26.61
N LYS A 199 1.30 28.73 26.21
CA LYS A 199 1.42 29.23 24.84
C LYS A 199 1.53 28.09 23.82
N GLU A 200 2.20 26.99 24.18
CA GLU A 200 2.29 25.78 23.35
C GLU A 200 0.96 25.03 23.29
N THR A 201 0.24 24.86 24.40
CA THR A 201 -1.08 24.22 24.43
C THR A 201 -2.08 25.03 23.64
N LEU A 202 -2.10 26.35 23.78
CA LEU A 202 -2.95 27.25 23.00
C LEU A 202 -2.63 27.20 21.50
N ARG A 203 -1.33 27.13 21.14
CA ARG A 203 -0.92 26.92 19.73
C ARG A 203 -1.37 25.57 19.19
N LYS A 204 -1.36 24.51 20.01
CA LYS A 204 -1.83 23.18 19.62
C LYS A 204 -3.35 23.14 19.48
N ALA A 205 -4.09 23.74 20.42
CA ALA A 205 -5.54 23.86 20.38
C ALA A 205 -5.99 24.63 19.12
N LYS A 206 -5.38 25.79 18.82
CA LYS A 206 -5.63 26.53 17.58
C LYS A 206 -5.24 25.78 16.30
N GLN A 207 -4.41 24.75 16.42
CA GLN A 207 -4.10 23.91 15.28
C GLN A 207 -5.15 22.82 15.07
N SER A 208 -5.93 22.39 16.07
CA SER A 208 -6.92 21.32 15.90
C SER A 208 -7.89 21.67 14.76
N ALA A 209 -8.33 20.65 14.02
CA ALA A 209 -9.18 20.88 12.85
C ALA A 209 -10.52 21.49 13.27
N TYR A 210 -11.08 20.97 14.37
CA TYR A 210 -12.34 21.43 14.94
C TYR A 210 -12.30 22.87 15.46
N VAL A 211 -11.26 23.26 16.20
CA VAL A 211 -11.13 24.64 16.70
C VAL A 211 -10.89 25.61 15.55
N ARG A 212 -10.22 25.19 14.48
CA ARG A 212 -10.04 26.01 13.29
C ARG A 212 -11.35 26.26 12.56
N GLU A 213 -12.14 25.20 12.35
CA GLU A 213 -13.47 25.29 11.73
C GLU A 213 -14.39 26.23 12.54
N LEU A 214 -14.44 26.07 13.86
CA LEU A 214 -15.18 26.99 14.74
C LEU A 214 -14.71 28.44 14.60
N MET A 215 -13.40 28.69 14.54
CA MET A 215 -12.87 30.05 14.39
C MET A 215 -13.20 30.64 13.00
N ASP A 216 -13.11 29.84 11.94
CA ASP A 216 -13.47 30.26 10.59
C ASP A 216 -14.97 30.63 10.50
N ASP A 217 -15.85 29.87 11.18
CA ASP A 217 -17.28 30.16 11.32
C ASP A 217 -17.55 31.47 12.09
N PHE A 218 -16.83 31.70 13.20
CA PHE A 218 -16.94 32.94 13.99
C PHE A 218 -16.43 34.18 13.23
N GLU A 219 -15.36 34.03 12.45
CA GLU A 219 -14.77 35.10 11.65
C GLU A 219 -15.56 35.38 10.36
N GLY A 220 -16.54 34.53 10.00
CA GLY A 220 -17.32 34.67 8.77
C GLY A 220 -16.46 34.57 7.51
N ARG A 221 -15.36 33.83 7.59
CA ARG A 221 -14.38 33.72 6.49
C ARG A 221 -14.94 32.80 5.41
N PRO A 222 -14.94 33.19 4.13
CA PRO A 222 -15.44 32.32 3.07
C PRO A 222 -14.58 31.06 2.95
N GLU A 223 -15.24 29.90 2.88
CA GLU A 223 -14.56 28.61 2.74
C GLU A 223 -13.93 28.46 1.34
N GLU A 224 -12.65 28.13 1.29
CA GLU A 224 -11.99 27.77 0.04
C GLU A 224 -12.38 26.34 -0.35
N VAL A 225 -13.33 26.22 -1.28
CA VAL A 225 -13.70 24.92 -1.85
C VAL A 225 -12.53 24.37 -2.68
N ARG A 226 -11.80 23.42 -2.10
CA ARG A 226 -10.72 22.69 -2.75
C ARG A 226 -11.22 21.32 -3.15
N GLU A 227 -10.83 20.82 -4.33
CA GLU A 227 -11.12 19.45 -4.77
C GLU A 227 -10.27 18.43 -3.97
N ILE A 228 -10.63 18.22 -2.70
CA ILE A 228 -9.93 17.31 -1.80
C ILE A 228 -10.63 15.96 -1.84
N ILE A 229 -9.93 14.93 -2.31
CA ILE A 229 -10.39 13.55 -2.24
C ILE A 229 -9.94 12.95 -0.90
N GLY A 230 -10.76 13.13 0.14
CA GLY A 230 -10.62 12.48 1.45
C GLY A 230 -9.92 13.32 2.54
N VAL A 231 -9.91 12.81 3.78
CA VAL A 231 -9.34 13.54 4.94
C VAL A 231 -7.83 13.65 4.83
N GLU A 232 -7.31 14.88 4.78
CA GLU A 232 -5.87 15.17 4.71
C GLU A 232 -5.22 15.00 6.09
N SER A 233 -4.05 14.34 6.13
CA SER A 233 -3.29 14.25 7.38
C SER A 233 -2.71 15.61 7.78
N ARG A 234 -2.53 15.83 9.09
CA ARG A 234 -1.89 17.04 9.64
C ARG A 234 -0.54 17.36 8.97
N GLU A 235 0.25 16.33 8.73
CA GLU A 235 1.57 16.46 8.10
C GLU A 235 1.45 16.86 6.62
N LEU A 236 0.42 16.38 5.92
CA LEU A 236 0.13 16.72 4.53
C LEU A 236 -0.27 18.19 4.41
N ILE A 237 -1.12 18.68 5.31
CA ILE A 237 -1.51 20.10 5.36
C ILE A 237 -0.28 20.99 5.59
N ARG A 238 0.56 20.68 6.59
CA ARG A 238 1.80 21.42 6.86
C ARG A 238 2.77 21.37 5.69
N PHE A 239 2.87 20.21 5.03
CA PHE A 239 3.73 20.04 3.85
C PHE A 239 3.24 20.88 2.67
N LYS A 240 1.93 20.91 2.41
CA LYS A 240 1.33 21.76 1.37
C LYS A 240 1.57 23.23 1.63
N ALA A 241 1.29 23.71 2.85
CA ALA A 241 1.55 25.10 3.21
C ALA A 241 3.02 25.49 2.98
N LYS A 242 3.96 24.62 3.36
CA LYS A 242 5.39 24.85 3.09
C LYS A 242 5.73 24.88 1.59
N MET A 243 5.05 24.09 0.77
CA MET A 243 5.23 24.09 -0.68
C MET A 243 4.64 25.35 -1.33
N GLU A 244 3.53 25.86 -0.79
CA GLU A 244 2.90 27.12 -1.19
C GLU A 244 3.76 28.33 -0.81
N ASP A 245 4.33 28.36 0.41
CA ASP A 245 5.31 29.37 0.82
C ASP A 245 6.52 29.40 -0.12
N ARG A 246 7.01 28.22 -0.51
CA ARG A 246 8.08 28.11 -1.50
C ARG A 246 7.63 28.65 -2.86
N ALA A 247 6.43 28.30 -3.32
CA ALA A 247 5.90 28.80 -4.59
C ALA A 247 5.81 30.33 -4.61
N ARG A 248 5.36 30.96 -3.51
CA ARG A 248 5.36 32.41 -3.36
C ARG A 248 6.76 33.01 -3.49
N GLN A 249 7.75 32.43 -2.82
CA GLN A 249 9.15 32.87 -2.94
C GLN A 249 9.71 32.67 -4.35
N GLU A 250 9.34 31.57 -5.04
CA GLU A 250 9.74 31.31 -6.42
C GLU A 250 9.09 32.28 -7.41
N GLU A 251 7.85 32.72 -7.16
CA GLU A 251 7.15 33.75 -7.93
C GLU A 251 7.77 35.13 -7.72
N GLU A 252 8.10 35.49 -6.49
CA GLU A 252 8.80 36.74 -6.16
C GLU A 252 10.19 36.82 -6.81
N LEU A 253 10.93 35.70 -6.80
CA LEU A 253 12.29 35.61 -7.34
C LEU A 253 12.34 35.17 -8.81
N PHE A 254 11.19 34.82 -9.41
CA PHE A 254 11.05 34.25 -10.76
C PHE A 254 12.03 33.10 -11.08
N THR A 255 12.43 32.29 -10.09
CA THR A 255 13.37 31.18 -10.28
C THR A 255 12.94 29.95 -9.47
N ARG A 256 13.10 28.75 -10.07
CA ARG A 256 12.70 27.48 -9.43
C ARG A 256 13.83 26.89 -8.59
N VAL A 257 13.54 26.49 -7.36
CA VAL A 257 14.51 25.84 -6.48
C VAL A 257 14.45 24.31 -6.63
N PRO A 258 15.56 23.62 -6.96
CA PRO A 258 15.54 22.18 -7.14
C PRO A 258 15.32 21.44 -5.80
N LEU A 259 14.32 20.55 -5.78
CA LEU A 259 14.03 19.71 -4.61
C LEU A 259 15.09 18.64 -4.36
N THR A 260 15.44 18.43 -3.09
CA THR A 260 16.33 17.33 -2.68
C THR A 260 15.66 15.95 -2.87
N LYS A 261 16.48 14.90 -3.03
CA LYS A 261 15.97 13.52 -3.14
C LYS A 261 15.14 13.09 -1.93
N MET A 262 15.52 13.56 -0.74
CA MET A 262 14.81 13.27 0.51
C MET A 262 13.44 13.96 0.57
N GLU A 263 13.36 15.22 0.15
CA GLU A 263 12.08 15.96 0.07
C GLU A 263 11.14 15.32 -0.95
N ARG A 264 11.64 14.93 -2.13
CA ARG A 264 10.83 14.20 -3.13
C ARG A 264 10.30 12.87 -2.59
N LYS A 265 11.07 12.15 -1.77
CA LYS A 265 10.62 10.90 -1.13
C LYS A 265 9.51 11.16 -0.11
N LYS A 266 9.66 12.20 0.71
CA LYS A 266 8.63 12.64 1.68
C LYS A 266 7.35 13.05 0.95
N GLU A 267 7.46 13.88 -0.07
CA GLU A 267 6.35 14.30 -0.92
C GLU A 267 5.58 13.10 -1.48
N LYS A 268 6.28 12.12 -2.07
CA LYS A 268 5.66 10.90 -2.59
C LYS A 268 4.97 10.09 -1.51
N HIS A 269 5.54 10.00 -0.31
CA HIS A 269 4.94 9.27 0.79
C HIS A 269 3.64 9.94 1.25
N LEU A 270 3.66 11.26 1.45
CA LEU A 270 2.50 12.05 1.87
C LEU A 270 1.41 12.11 0.79
N LYS A 271 1.77 12.20 -0.50
CA LYS A 271 0.79 12.16 -1.60
C LYS A 271 0.21 10.77 -1.86
N LYS A 272 0.93 9.69 -1.51
CA LYS A 272 0.50 8.30 -1.74
C LYS A 272 -0.43 7.77 -0.65
N SER A 273 -0.49 8.38 0.54
CA SER A 273 -1.38 8.00 1.63
C SER A 273 -2.85 8.37 1.36
N ARG A 274 -3.38 7.96 0.20
CA ARG A 274 -4.76 8.18 -0.28
C ARG A 274 -5.83 7.45 0.54
N ASN A 275 -5.43 6.69 1.56
CA ASN A 275 -6.33 6.03 2.49
C ASN A 275 -6.16 6.71 3.84
N GLY A 276 -6.98 7.74 4.10
CA GLY A 276 -6.93 8.65 5.26
C GLY A 276 -7.07 8.01 6.66
N LEU A 277 -6.83 6.70 6.80
CA LEU A 277 -6.85 5.99 8.07
C LEU A 277 -5.68 6.37 8.98
N LEU A 278 -4.52 6.69 8.39
CA LEU A 278 -3.33 7.12 9.16
C LEU A 278 -3.50 8.53 9.76
N GLY A 279 -4.44 9.34 9.24
CA GLY A 279 -4.72 10.68 9.74
C GLY A 279 -5.55 10.70 11.02
N LEU A 280 -6.43 9.69 11.21
CA LEU A 280 -7.38 9.63 12.33
C LEU A 280 -6.71 9.35 13.67
N THR A 281 -5.60 8.59 13.68
CA THR A 281 -4.94 8.15 14.91
C THR A 281 -3.96 9.16 15.50
N ASN A 282 -3.45 10.10 14.69
CA ASN A 282 -2.32 10.95 15.09
C ASN A 282 -2.74 12.23 15.83
N GLY A 283 -4.02 12.61 15.79
CA GLY A 283 -4.54 13.80 16.49
C GLY A 283 -5.27 13.49 17.80
N PHE A 284 -5.92 12.33 17.88
CA PHE A 284 -6.86 11.99 18.96
C PHE A 284 -6.19 11.93 20.35
N ILE A 285 -4.98 11.39 20.45
CA ILE A 285 -4.27 11.23 21.72
C ILE A 285 -3.77 12.58 22.28
N ASP A 286 -3.29 13.47 21.39
CA ASP A 286 -2.86 14.82 21.78
C ASP A 286 -4.05 15.70 22.16
N GLU A 287 -5.24 15.46 21.57
CA GLU A 287 -6.47 16.22 21.81
C GLU A 287 -7.14 15.82 23.14
N ILE A 288 -7.19 14.53 23.46
CA ILE A 288 -7.67 14.04 24.78
C ILE A 288 -6.78 14.52 25.93
N GLY A 289 -5.45 14.53 25.73
CA GLY A 289 -4.51 14.98 26.75
C GLY A 289 -4.58 16.49 27.06
N THR A 290 -5.30 17.27 26.27
CA THR A 290 -5.49 18.71 26.46
C THR A 290 -6.81 19.10 27.13
N LEU A 291 -7.71 18.15 27.37
CA LEU A 291 -8.97 18.42 28.07
C LEU A 291 -8.69 18.65 29.58
N PRO A 292 -9.28 19.69 30.19
CA PRO A 292 -9.24 19.87 31.62
C PRO A 292 -10.22 18.87 32.23
N LEU A 293 -9.79 17.63 32.43
CA LEU A 293 -10.49 16.69 33.30
C LEU A 293 -10.30 17.21 34.72
N GLU A 294 -11.41 17.57 35.38
CA GLU A 294 -11.41 17.94 36.80
C GLU A 294 -10.73 16.83 37.60
N ASP A 295 -9.77 17.26 38.42
CA ASP A 295 -8.95 16.43 39.30
C ASP A 295 -9.82 15.92 40.45
N ASP A 296 -10.53 14.82 40.22
CA ASP A 296 -10.93 13.93 41.30
C ASP A 296 -9.80 12.93 41.51
N GLY A 297 -9.15 13.08 42.68
CA GLY A 297 -7.89 12.47 43.01
C GLY A 297 -7.83 10.97 42.76
N ASP A 298 -7.03 10.56 41.78
CA ASP A 298 -5.99 9.55 41.95
C ASP A 298 -5.15 9.50 40.67
N LYS A 299 -3.82 9.47 40.85
CA LYS A 299 -2.84 9.50 39.76
C LYS A 299 -2.96 8.26 38.87
N HIS A 300 -3.70 8.38 37.77
CA HIS A 300 -3.51 7.54 36.59
C HIS A 300 -3.17 8.39 35.37
N THR A 301 -1.92 8.86 35.33
CA THR A 301 -1.25 9.08 34.05
C THR A 301 -1.25 7.73 33.32
N ILE A 302 -1.96 7.61 32.19
CA ILE A 302 -1.81 6.48 31.28
C ILE A 302 -0.40 6.58 30.69
N GLY A 303 0.54 5.92 31.38
CA GLY A 303 1.92 5.81 30.97
C GLY A 303 1.99 5.02 29.67
N SER A 304 2.50 5.65 28.62
CA SER A 304 2.97 4.93 27.45
C SER A 304 4.02 3.92 27.91
N GLY A 305 3.76 2.64 27.71
CA GLY A 305 4.75 1.59 27.92
C GLY A 305 6.01 1.89 27.09
N ASN A 306 7.09 2.25 27.78
CA ASN A 306 8.42 2.35 27.21
C ASN A 306 8.79 0.98 26.60
N PHE A 307 8.88 0.91 25.27
CA PHE A 307 9.62 -0.16 24.62
C PHE A 307 11.10 -0.05 25.03
N ASN A 308 11.54 -1.06 25.76
CA ASN A 308 12.82 -1.14 26.44
C ASN A 308 13.96 -1.35 25.42
N SER A 309 14.55 -0.28 24.89
CA SER A 309 15.84 -0.37 24.17
C SER A 309 16.99 -0.35 25.18
N GLY A 310 17.50 -1.52 25.52
CA GLY A 310 18.56 -1.73 26.51
C GLY A 310 19.85 -0.95 26.21
N ARG A 311 20.06 0.16 26.93
CA ARG A 311 21.38 0.81 27.06
C ARG A 311 22.24 0.02 28.06
N LYS A 312 23.11 -0.87 27.56
CA LYS A 312 24.17 -1.49 28.37
C LYS A 312 25.16 -0.40 28.83
N LYS A 313 25.17 -0.12 30.14
CA LYS A 313 26.22 0.68 30.81
C LYS A 313 27.52 -0.13 30.85
N LEU A 314 28.58 0.35 30.20
CA LEU A 314 29.93 -0.18 30.39
C LEU A 314 30.42 0.15 31.81
N LYS A 315 30.66 -0.87 32.62
CA LYS A 315 31.39 -0.74 33.89
C LYS A 315 32.90 -0.66 33.60
N ARG A 316 33.54 0.45 33.96
CA ARG A 316 35.01 0.56 34.05
C ARG A 316 35.49 -0.34 35.19
N LYS A 317 36.25 -1.40 34.90
CA LYS A 317 37.04 -2.12 35.93
C LYS A 317 38.38 -1.40 36.09
N ARG A 318 38.70 -1.06 37.35
CA ARG A 318 40.05 -0.67 37.81
C ARG A 318 40.95 -1.91 37.73
N LYS A 319 42.16 -1.75 37.20
CA LYS A 319 43.23 -2.77 37.25
C LYS A 319 43.93 -2.69 38.61
N HIS A 320 44.13 -3.85 39.23
CA HIS A 320 45.34 -4.14 40.00
C HIS A 320 46.28 -4.89 39.07
#